data_AF-A0A838T235-F1
#
_entry.id   AF-A0A838T235-F1
#
_cell.length_a   1.000
_cell.length_b   1.000
_cell.length_c   1.000
_cell.angle_alpha   90.00
_cell.angle_beta   90.00
_cell.angle_gamma   90.00
#
_symmetry.space_group_name_H-M   'P 1'
#
loop_
_entity.id
_entity.type
_entity.pdbx_description
1 polymer ?
#
loop_
_entity_poly.entity_id
_entity_poly.type
_entity_poly.pdbx_seq_one_letter_code
_entity_poly.pdbx_strand_id
1 'polypeptide(L)'
;MPQKSAIKSASENNKQELQRFLRQLVLKAYSPSTIRTYCNEFAQLLQVIGKLPVQNLQPQHLQRYLLYCIKKGLSENAIHSRINALKFYFEQVLHREKFFYDIPRPKKPLQLPGVFNKEEIAEIINCVSNLKQKTILLLTYSCVRW
;
A
#
# COMPACT_ATOMS: atom_id res chain seq x y z
N MET A 1 10.58 -11.49 5.16
CA MET A 1 10.02 -12.70 4.53
C MET A 1 8.53 -12.73 4.80
N PRO A 2 7.68 -13.11 3.83
CA PRO A 2 6.26 -13.29 4.12
C PRO A 2 6.06 -14.31 5.23
N GLN A 3 5.07 -14.05 6.10
CA GLN A 3 4.84 -14.87 7.30
C GLN A 3 4.74 -16.35 6.89
N LYS A 4 5.77 -17.14 7.23
CA LYS A 4 5.92 -18.55 6.88
C LYS A 4 4.74 -19.42 7.34
N SER A 5 3.93 -18.94 8.28
CA SER A 5 2.73 -19.63 8.78
C SER A 5 1.57 -19.63 7.79
N ALA A 6 1.34 -18.53 7.05
CA ALA A 6 0.18 -18.38 6.15
C ALA A 6 0.26 -19.25 4.89
N ILE A 7 1.48 -19.61 4.46
CA ILE A 7 1.72 -20.40 3.24
C ILE A 7 1.55 -21.91 3.50
N LYS A 8 1.72 -22.37 4.75
CA LYS A 8 1.68 -23.80 5.09
C LYS A 8 0.27 -24.41 5.01
N SER A 9 -0.79 -23.62 5.22
CA SER A 9 -2.18 -24.10 5.19
C SER A 9 -2.89 -23.91 3.84
N ALA A 10 -2.25 -23.24 2.88
CA ALA A 10 -2.84 -22.95 1.57
C ALA A 10 -2.83 -24.20 0.66
N SER A 11 -3.86 -24.33 -0.18
CA SER A 11 -3.92 -25.39 -1.22
C SER A 11 -2.77 -25.25 -2.21
N GLU A 12 -2.40 -26.35 -2.87
CA GLU A 12 -1.28 -26.36 -3.82
C GLU A 12 -1.50 -25.36 -4.97
N ASN A 13 -2.74 -25.22 -5.43
CA ASN A 13 -3.13 -24.20 -6.40
C ASN A 13 -2.85 -22.77 -5.91
N ASN A 14 -3.20 -22.46 -4.65
CA ASN A 14 -2.98 -21.14 -4.08
C ASN A 14 -1.48 -20.82 -3.90
N LYS A 15 -0.64 -21.84 -3.67
CA LYS A 15 0.82 -21.67 -3.66
C LYS A 15 1.36 -21.34 -5.05
N GLN A 16 0.86 -22.02 -6.08
CA GLN A 16 1.25 -21.72 -7.47
C GLN A 16 0.86 -20.29 -7.86
N GLU A 17 -0.33 -19.84 -7.47
CA GLU A 17 -0.78 -18.47 -7.72
C GLU A 17 0.04 -17.42 -6.95
N LEU A 18 0.49 -17.72 -5.73
CA LEU A 18 1.44 -16.86 -5.01
C LEU A 18 2.78 -16.72 -5.76
N GLN A 19 3.29 -17.82 -6.35
CA GLN A 19 4.51 -17.76 -7.16
C GLN A 19 4.29 -16.95 -8.44
N ARG A 20 3.14 -17.12 -9.09
CA ARG A 20 2.77 -16.32 -10.28
C ARG A 20 2.70 -14.83 -9.94
N PHE A 21 2.09 -14.49 -8.81
CA PHE A 21 2.01 -13.12 -8.30
C PHE A 21 3.41 -12.53 -8.03
N LEU A 22 4.27 -13.28 -7.34
CA LEU A 22 5.65 -12.85 -7.06
C LEU A 22 6.45 -12.61 -8.34
N ARG A 23 6.37 -13.53 -9.31
CA ARG A 23 7.03 -13.36 -10.62
C ARG A 23 6.58 -12.09 -11.31
N GLN A 24 5.27 -11.81 -11.34
CA GLN A 24 4.75 -10.62 -11.99
C GLN A 24 5.21 -9.33 -11.30
N LEU A 25 5.32 -9.32 -9.97
CA LEU A 25 5.85 -8.17 -9.24
C LEU A 25 7.33 -7.91 -9.57
N VAL A 26 8.13 -8.98 -9.68
CA VAL A 26 9.54 -8.88 -10.07
C VAL A 26 9.68 -8.38 -11.51
N LEU A 27 8.88 -8.90 -12.44
CA LEU A 27 8.88 -8.46 -13.85
C LEU A 27 8.51 -6.98 -14.01
N LYS A 28 7.67 -6.44 -13.12
CA LYS A 28 7.30 -5.03 -13.09
C LYS A 28 8.31 -4.15 -12.32
N ALA A 29 9.45 -4.70 -11.90
CA ALA A 29 10.52 -4.01 -11.20
C ALA A 29 10.07 -3.28 -9.91
N TYR A 30 9.12 -3.86 -9.18
CA TYR A 30 8.73 -3.32 -7.87
C TYR A 30 9.88 -3.42 -6.87
N SER A 31 9.95 -2.45 -5.95
CA SER A 31 10.98 -2.44 -4.91
C SER A 31 10.85 -3.68 -3.98
N PRO A 32 11.95 -4.17 -3.38
CA PRO A 32 11.92 -5.32 -2.48
C PRO A 32 10.96 -5.14 -1.28
N SER A 33 10.82 -3.91 -0.78
CA SER A 33 9.89 -3.58 0.29
C SER A 33 8.44 -3.69 -0.19
N THR A 34 8.12 -3.18 -1.38
CA THR A 34 6.79 -3.31 -1.98
C THR A 34 6.42 -4.76 -2.26
N ILE A 35 7.34 -5.55 -2.84
CA ILE A 35 7.13 -6.99 -3.09
C ILE A 35 6.80 -7.70 -1.78
N ARG A 36 7.57 -7.45 -0.72
CA ARG A 36 7.33 -8.04 0.59
C ARG A 36 5.95 -7.67 1.14
N THR A 37 5.59 -6.38 1.10
CA THR A 37 4.27 -5.93 1.55
C THR A 37 3.17 -6.60 0.76
N TYR A 38 3.24 -6.59 -0.57
CA TYR A 38 2.20 -7.13 -1.42
C TYR A 38 2.03 -8.64 -1.24
N CYS A 39 3.13 -9.39 -1.15
CA CYS A 39 3.09 -10.82 -0.85
C CYS A 39 2.50 -11.11 0.53
N ASN A 40 2.76 -10.28 1.54
CA ASN A 40 2.15 -10.42 2.86
C ASN A 40 0.64 -10.22 2.78
N GLU A 41 0.20 -9.12 2.16
CA GLU A 41 -1.21 -8.80 2.04
C GLU A 41 -1.97 -9.88 1.25
N PHE A 42 -1.35 -10.43 0.19
CA PHE A 42 -1.91 -11.53 -0.58
C PHE A 42 -1.96 -12.84 0.22
N ALA A 43 -0.91 -13.18 0.94
CA ALA A 43 -0.89 -14.37 1.80
C ALA A 43 -1.97 -14.34 2.89
N GLN A 44 -2.28 -13.15 3.43
CA GLN A 44 -3.38 -12.97 4.37
C GLN A 44 -4.75 -13.22 3.75
N LEU A 45 -4.94 -12.98 2.44
CA LEU A 45 -6.15 -13.39 1.73
C LEU A 45 -6.19 -14.91 1.59
N LEU A 46 -5.08 -15.52 1.16
CA LEU A 46 -4.98 -16.98 0.98
C LEU A 46 -5.28 -17.74 2.27
N GLN A 47 -4.86 -17.20 3.42
CA GLN A 47 -5.15 -17.80 4.72
C GLN A 47 -6.65 -17.77 5.06
N VAL A 48 -7.37 -16.71 4.69
CA VAL A 48 -8.81 -16.55 4.98
C VAL A 48 -9.68 -17.41 4.06
N ILE A 49 -9.31 -17.56 2.80
CA ILE A 49 -10.06 -18.41 1.84
C ILE A 49 -9.71 -19.90 2.00
N GLY A 50 -8.58 -20.22 2.63
CA GLY A 50 -8.13 -21.57 2.90
C GLY A 50 -7.88 -22.38 1.62
N LYS A 51 -8.72 -23.40 1.39
CA LYS A 51 -8.58 -24.32 0.25
C LYS A 51 -9.22 -23.79 -1.03
N LEU A 52 -10.06 -22.76 -0.96
CA LEU A 52 -10.74 -22.21 -2.13
C LEU A 52 -9.72 -21.61 -3.11
N PRO A 53 -9.83 -21.90 -4.42
CA PRO A 53 -8.99 -21.28 -5.43
C PRO A 53 -9.16 -19.75 -5.44
N VAL A 54 -8.07 -19.02 -5.20
CA VAL A 54 -8.08 -17.54 -5.20
C VAL A 54 -8.54 -16.95 -6.53
N GLN A 55 -8.25 -17.63 -7.64
CA GLN A 55 -8.71 -17.26 -8.98
C GLN A 55 -10.24 -17.31 -9.12
N ASN A 56 -10.97 -18.10 -8.35
CA ASN A 56 -12.43 -18.20 -8.46
C ASN A 56 -13.17 -17.14 -7.65
N LEU A 57 -12.45 -16.28 -6.93
CA LEU A 57 -13.06 -15.20 -6.18
C LEU A 57 -13.75 -14.22 -7.14
N GLN A 58 -14.89 -13.70 -6.67
CA GLN A 58 -15.72 -12.71 -7.35
C GLN A 58 -15.58 -11.38 -6.60
N PRO A 59 -15.90 -10.24 -7.23
CA PRO A 59 -15.77 -8.93 -6.59
C PRO A 59 -16.50 -8.85 -5.24
N GLN A 60 -17.66 -9.49 -5.10
CA GLN A 60 -18.44 -9.51 -3.85
C GLN A 60 -17.69 -10.24 -2.71
N HIS A 61 -16.91 -11.28 -3.04
CA HIS A 61 -16.08 -11.98 -2.05
C HIS A 61 -14.97 -11.07 -1.54
N LEU A 62 -14.33 -10.29 -2.42
CA LEU A 62 -13.31 -9.34 -2.01
C LEU A 62 -13.89 -8.17 -1.22
N GLN A 63 -15.07 -7.68 -1.59
CA GLN A 63 -15.75 -6.63 -0.83
C GLN A 63 -16.05 -7.08 0.60
N ARG A 64 -16.60 -8.30 0.78
CA ARG A 64 -16.83 -8.90 2.11
C ARG A 64 -15.53 -9.05 2.89
N TYR A 65 -14.46 -9.48 2.22
CA TYR A 65 -13.15 -9.64 2.84
C TYR A 65 -12.56 -8.29 3.30
N LEU A 66 -12.61 -7.26 2.47
CA LEU A 66 -12.14 -5.92 2.83
C LEU A 66 -12.97 -5.32 3.96
N LEU A 67 -14.30 -5.52 3.95
CA LEU A 67 -15.17 -5.12 5.06
C LEU A 67 -14.80 -5.82 6.37
N TYR A 68 -14.49 -7.13 6.32
CA TYR A 68 -13.97 -7.87 7.46
C TYR A 68 -12.66 -7.29 7.98
N CYS A 69 -11.71 -6.95 7.09
CA CYS A 69 -10.46 -6.32 7.47
C CYS A 69 -10.66 -4.97 8.16
N ILE A 70 -11.59 -4.14 7.66
CA ILE A 70 -11.92 -2.84 8.27
C ILE A 70 -12.53 -3.05 9.66
N LYS A 71 -13.50 -3.98 9.80
CA LYS A 71 -14.12 -4.31 11.10
C LYS A 71 -13.14 -4.87 12.12
N LYS A 72 -12.07 -5.52 11.66
CA LYS A 72 -10.98 -6.02 12.52
C LYS A 72 -10.05 -4.90 13.02
N GLY A 73 -10.24 -3.65 12.59
CA GLY A 73 -9.45 -2.51 13.02
C GLY A 73 -8.09 -2.39 12.33
N LEU A 74 -7.96 -2.88 11.10
CA LEU A 74 -6.74 -2.62 10.31
C LEU A 74 -6.59 -1.12 10.03
N SER A 75 -5.36 -0.61 10.11
CA SER A 75 -5.07 0.78 9.78
C SER A 75 -5.38 1.08 8.31
N GLU A 76 -5.70 2.33 8.01
CA GLU A 76 -6.02 2.76 6.64
C GLU A 76 -4.89 2.44 5.65
N ASN A 77 -3.63 2.62 6.06
CA ASN A 77 -2.45 2.28 5.26
C ASN A 77 -2.36 0.77 4.96
N ALA A 78 -2.72 -0.08 5.93
CA ALA A 78 -2.77 -1.53 5.73
C ALA A 78 -3.89 -1.91 4.77
N ILE A 79 -5.10 -1.34 4.93
CA ILE A 79 -6.20 -1.55 3.99
C ILE A 79 -5.81 -1.07 2.58
N HIS A 80 -5.15 0.08 2.46
CA HIS A 80 -4.72 0.61 1.17
C HIS A 80 -3.71 -0.31 0.48
N SER A 81 -2.72 -0.78 1.23
CA SER A 81 -1.72 -1.75 0.73
C SER A 81 -2.38 -3.06 0.32
N ARG A 82 -3.34 -3.56 1.12
CA ARG A 82 -4.14 -4.75 0.81
C ARG A 82 -4.91 -4.59 -0.49
N ILE A 83 -5.67 -3.50 -0.64
CA ILE A 83 -6.45 -3.23 -1.86
C ILE A 83 -5.54 -3.18 -3.08
N ASN A 84 -4.39 -2.51 -3.01
CA ASN A 84 -3.49 -2.40 -4.16
C ASN A 84 -2.84 -3.75 -4.51
N ALA A 85 -2.44 -4.55 -3.51
CA ALA A 85 -1.91 -5.89 -3.74
C ALA A 85 -2.94 -6.81 -4.41
N LEU A 86 -4.19 -6.81 -3.92
CA LEU A 86 -5.25 -7.61 -4.50
C LEU A 86 -5.63 -7.11 -5.90
N LYS A 87 -5.75 -5.80 -6.09
CA LYS A 87 -6.01 -5.19 -7.40
C LYS A 87 -4.94 -5.62 -8.42
N PHE A 88 -3.66 -5.56 -8.04
CA PHE A 88 -2.58 -6.01 -8.90
C PHE A 88 -2.74 -7.48 -9.28
N TYR A 89 -3.05 -8.36 -8.32
CA TYR A 89 -3.27 -9.77 -8.64
C TYR A 89 -4.42 -9.98 -9.63
N PHE A 90 -5.63 -9.50 -9.32
CA PHE A 90 -6.79 -9.77 -10.16
C PHE A 90 -6.72 -9.08 -11.53
N GLU A 91 -6.25 -7.83 -11.61
CA GLU A 91 -6.24 -7.08 -12.87
C GLU A 91 -4.96 -7.29 -13.68
N GLN A 92 -3.80 -7.45 -13.04
CA GLN A 92 -2.50 -7.54 -13.76
C GLN A 92 -1.98 -8.96 -13.90
N VAL A 93 -2.28 -9.87 -12.96
CA VAL A 93 -1.82 -11.28 -13.02
C VAL A 93 -2.86 -12.16 -13.70
N LEU A 94 -4.14 -11.98 -13.37
CA LEU A 94 -5.26 -12.71 -13.95
C LEU A 94 -5.94 -12.00 -15.13
N HIS A 95 -5.50 -10.78 -15.46
CA HIS A 95 -6.04 -9.98 -16.57
C HIS A 95 -7.57 -9.78 -16.52
N ARG A 96 -8.15 -9.67 -15.32
CA ARG A 96 -9.57 -9.37 -15.15
C ARG A 96 -9.80 -7.87 -15.19
N GLU A 97 -10.29 -7.38 -16.31
CA GLU A 97 -10.61 -5.97 -16.47
C GLU A 97 -11.67 -5.51 -15.46
N LYS A 98 -11.48 -4.30 -14.91
CA LYS A 98 -12.44 -3.60 -14.04
C LYS A 98 -12.87 -4.39 -12.79
N PHE A 99 -12.10 -5.38 -12.35
CA PHE A 99 -12.47 -6.25 -11.23
C PHE A 99 -12.68 -5.49 -9.89
N PHE A 100 -11.97 -4.36 -9.70
CA PHE A 100 -12.10 -3.52 -8.50
C PHE A 100 -12.97 -2.26 -8.71
N TYR A 101 -13.67 -2.14 -9.83
CA TYR A 101 -14.45 -0.93 -10.13
C TYR A 101 -15.53 -0.65 -9.07
N ASP A 102 -16.23 -1.69 -8.63
CA ASP A 102 -17.32 -1.59 -7.64
C ASP A 102 -16.84 -1.62 -6.18
N ILE A 103 -15.53 -1.70 -5.94
CA ILE A 103 -14.98 -1.79 -4.58
C ILE A 103 -14.70 -0.37 -4.06
N PRO A 104 -15.46 0.14 -3.08
CA PRO A 104 -15.26 1.49 -2.56
C PRO A 104 -13.89 1.59 -1.90
N ARG A 105 -13.08 2.57 -2.32
CA ARG A 105 -11.76 2.82 -1.72
C ARG A 105 -11.91 3.62 -0.42
N PRO A 106 -11.18 3.26 0.65
CA PRO A 106 -11.10 4.11 1.83
C PRO A 106 -10.50 5.47 1.45
N LYS A 107 -10.96 6.52 2.15
CA LYS A 107 -10.43 7.88 1.97
C LYS A 107 -8.93 7.85 2.26
N LYS A 108 -8.14 8.54 1.44
CA LYS A 108 -6.71 8.72 1.74
C LYS A 108 -6.60 9.57 3.01
N PRO A 109 -5.82 9.16 4.03
CA PRO A 109 -5.52 10.05 5.13
C PRO A 109 -4.78 11.27 4.58
N LEU A 110 -5.09 12.47 5.10
CA LEU A 110 -4.25 13.64 4.86
C LEU A 110 -2.89 13.35 5.49
N GLN A 111 -1.90 13.02 4.66
CA GLN A 111 -0.52 13.08 5.09
C GLN A 111 -0.17 14.56 5.15
N LEU A 112 0.07 15.07 6.35
CA LEU A 112 0.70 16.37 6.50
C LEU A 112 2.02 16.31 5.72
N PRO A 113 2.30 17.27 4.83
CA PRO A 113 3.59 17.32 4.15
C PRO A 113 4.68 17.30 5.22
N GLY A 114 5.77 16.58 4.95
CA GLY A 114 6.90 16.49 5.87
C GLY A 114 7.31 17.90 6.29
N VAL A 115 7.09 18.23 7.56
CA VAL A 115 7.47 19.53 8.11
C VAL A 115 8.97 19.51 8.25
N PHE A 116 9.65 20.47 7.63
CA PHE A 116 11.09 20.65 7.80
C PHE A 116 11.41 20.82 9.29
N ASN A 117 12.46 20.16 9.75
CA ASN A 117 12.96 20.39 11.10
C ASN A 117 13.63 21.79 11.18
N LYS A 118 13.95 22.26 12.39
CA LYS A 118 14.50 23.62 12.58
C LYS A 118 15.85 23.78 11.90
N GLU A 119 16.61 22.70 11.85
CA GLU A 119 17.96 22.62 11.31
C GLU A 119 17.94 22.78 9.79
N GLU A 120 17.05 22.07 9.09
CA GLU A 120 16.80 22.16 7.64
C GLU A 120 16.35 23.58 7.25
N ILE A 121 15.46 24.19 8.04
CA ILE A 121 15.01 25.57 7.81
C ILE A 121 16.17 26.56 8.00
N ALA A 122 17.02 26.36 9.00
CA ALA A 122 18.19 27.20 9.23
C ALA A 122 19.21 27.07 8.08
N GLU A 123 19.43 25.86 7.54
CA GLU A 123 20.28 25.64 6.37
C GLU A 123 19.73 26.36 5.13
N ILE A 124 18.43 26.26 4.86
CA ILE A 124 17.76 26.94 3.75
C ILE A 124 17.93 28.47 3.88
N ILE A 125 17.68 29.01 5.07
CA ILE A 125 17.80 30.46 5.32
C ILE A 125 19.26 30.95 5.19
N ASN A 126 20.24 30.13 5.59
CA ASN A 126 21.65 30.50 5.54
C ASN A 126 22.28 30.34 4.16
N CYS A 127 21.72 29.47 3.30
CA CYS A 127 22.17 29.30 1.91
C CYS A 127 21.79 30.50 1.02
N VAL A 128 20.77 31.28 1.39
CA VAL A 128 20.31 32.42 0.59
C VAL A 128 21.19 33.65 0.82
N SER A 129 21.93 34.05 -0.22
CA SER A 129 22.83 35.21 -0.23
C SER A 129 22.10 36.55 -0.41
N ASN A 130 20.93 36.57 -1.05
CA ASN A 130 20.17 37.79 -1.29
C ASN A 130 19.35 38.20 -0.07
N LEU A 131 19.64 39.37 0.49
CA LEU A 131 18.98 39.90 1.68
C LEU A 131 17.45 39.98 1.54
N LYS A 132 16.93 40.39 0.37
CA LYS A 132 15.48 40.49 0.14
C LYS A 132 14.79 39.13 0.26
N GLN A 133 15.38 38.08 -0.32
CA GLN A 133 14.83 36.73 -0.27
C GLN A 133 14.96 36.13 1.13
N LYS A 134 16.08 36.39 1.80
CA LYS A 134 16.32 35.95 3.19
C LYS A 134 15.29 36.55 4.16
N THR A 135 14.99 37.84 4.03
CA THR A 135 13.96 38.51 4.85
C THR A 135 12.57 37.92 4.61
N ILE A 136 12.20 37.65 3.35
CA ILE A 136 10.91 37.02 3.02
C ILE A 136 10.80 35.63 3.67
N LEU A 137 11.85 34.81 3.57
CA LEU A 137 11.87 33.47 4.18
C LEU A 137 11.74 33.52 5.70
N LEU A 138 12.50 34.38 6.39
CA LEU A 138 12.37 34.56 7.84
C LEU A 138 10.96 35.00 8.25
N LEU A 139 10.38 35.96 7.51
CA LEU A 139 9.06 36.51 7.83
C LEU A 139 7.97 35.45 7.64
N THR A 140 8.00 34.72 6.52
CA THR A 140 7.08 33.60 6.29
C THR A 140 7.20 32.49 7.32
N TYR A 141 8.42 32.13 7.74
CA TYR A 141 8.64 31.12 8.78
C TYR A 141 8.12 31.60 10.15
N SER A 142 8.30 32.88 10.49
CA SER A 142 7.83 33.43 11.76
C SER A 142 6.30 33.45 11.91
N CYS A 143 5.57 33.64 10.80
CA CYS A 143 4.10 33.72 10.80
C CYS A 143 3.40 32.35 10.85
N VAL A 144 4.08 31.26 10.47
CA VAL A 144 3.49 29.91 10.38
C VAL A 144 3.56 29.16 11.72
N ARG A 145 4.20 29.73 12.74
CA ARG A 145 4.36 29.14 14.07
C ARG A 145 3.14 29.45 14.97
N TRP A 146 2.10 28.59 14.92
CA TRP A 146 1.04 28.46 15.94
C TRP A 146 0.99 27.03 16.46
#